data_AF-A0A923VT96-F1
#
_entry.id   AF-A0A923VT96-F1
#
_cell.length_a   1.000
_cell.length_b   1.000
_cell.length_c   1.000
_cell.angle_alpha   90.00
_cell.angle_beta   90.00
_cell.angle_gamma   90.00
#
_symmetry.space_group_name_H-M   'P 1'
#
loop_
_entity.id
_entity.type
_entity.pdbx_description
1 polymer ?
#
loop_
_entity_poly.entity_id
_entity_poly.type
_entity_poly.pdbx_seq_one_letter_code
_entity_poly.pdbx_strand_id
1 'polypeptide(L)' 'MTTELPTPAARTHKAPTGIAGFDEITGGGLPQGRTTLLAGGPGSGKAIFGLQFLVTGARHHGEPGMHWHWLDHGGQNR' A
#
# COMPACT_ATOMS: atom_id res chain seq x y z
N MET A 1 -22.28 32.44 15.41
CA MET A 1 -21.40 32.30 14.23
C MET A 1 -20.06 31.78 14.72
N THR A 2 -19.98 30.47 14.99
CA THR A 2 -18.75 29.79 15.46
C THR A 2 -18.17 29.08 14.25
N THR A 3 -16.94 29.44 13.86
CA THR A 3 -16.22 28.71 12.83
C THR A 3 -15.73 27.42 13.49
N GLU A 4 -16.23 26.27 13.04
CA GLU A 4 -15.67 24.97 13.40
C GLU A 4 -14.27 24.91 12.78
N LEU A 5 -13.23 24.97 13.61
CA LEU A 5 -11.85 24.73 13.20
C LEU A 5 -11.78 23.32 12.56
N PRO A 6 -11.04 23.12 11.46
CA PRO A 6 -10.89 21.79 10.88
C PRO A 6 -10.30 20.86 11.93
N THR A 7 -11.02 19.77 12.25
CA THR A 7 -10.59 18.74 13.18
C THR A 7 -9.13 18.36 12.87
N PRO A 8 -8.19 18.46 13.82
CA PRO A 8 -6.81 18.03 13.58
C PRO A 8 -6.87 16.59 13.09
N ALA A 9 -6.35 16.34 11.88
CA ALA A 9 -6.47 15.05 11.21
C ALA A 9 -6.17 13.92 12.19
N ALA A 10 -7.20 13.15 12.54
CA ALA A 10 -7.10 12.10 13.55
C ALA A 10 -5.88 11.23 13.24
N ARG A 11 -5.06 10.94 14.27
CA ARG A 11 -3.86 10.10 14.12
C ARG A 11 -4.26 8.81 13.39
N THR A 12 -3.84 8.70 12.14
CA THR A 12 -4.26 7.58 11.30
C THR A 12 -3.39 6.39 11.66
N HIS A 13 -4.01 5.29 12.10
CA HIS A 13 -3.28 4.05 12.32
C HIS A 13 -2.56 3.63 11.03
N LYS A 14 -1.35 3.08 11.16
CA LYS A 14 -0.52 2.67 10.03
C LYS A 14 -0.27 1.16 10.03
N ALA A 15 -0.29 0.57 8.84
CA ALA A 15 0.06 -0.82 8.58
C ALA A 15 1.52 -0.88 8.13
N PRO A 16 2.38 -1.60 8.87
CA PRO A 16 3.76 -1.84 8.46
C PRO A 16 3.80 -2.53 7.10
N THR A 17 4.72 -2.11 6.23
CA THR A 17 4.88 -2.72 4.91
C THR A 17 5.86 -3.88 4.88
N GLY A 18 6.70 -3.99 5.91
CA GLY A 18 7.82 -4.94 5.95
C GLY A 18 9.04 -4.46 5.15
N ILE A 19 8.94 -3.28 4.52
CA ILE A 19 10.04 -2.64 3.81
C ILE A 19 10.66 -1.61 4.78
N ALA A 20 11.72 -2.02 5.48
CA ALA A 20 12.32 -1.24 6.57
C ALA A 20 12.55 0.24 6.20
N GLY A 21 13.18 0.52 5.05
CA GLY A 21 13.43 1.90 4.63
C GLY A 21 12.16 2.70 4.35
N PHE A 22 11.09 2.07 3.86
CA PHE A 22 9.82 2.75 3.63
C PHE A 22 9.08 3.01 4.94
N ASP A 23 9.02 2.01 5.82
CA ASP A 23 8.35 2.12 7.11
C ASP A 23 9.03 3.16 8.00
N GLU A 24 10.36 3.27 7.96
CA GLU A 24 11.12 4.32 8.65
C GLU A 24 10.76 5.72 8.14
N ILE A 25 10.84 5.95 6.82
CA ILE A 25 10.55 7.25 6.22
C ILE A 25 9.10 7.68 6.43
N THR A 26 8.17 6.73 6.42
CA THR A 26 6.75 7.00 6.58
C THR A 26 6.27 6.99 8.03
N GLY A 27 7.10 6.58 8.99
CA GLY A 27 6.73 6.48 10.40
C GLY A 27 5.72 5.35 10.69
N GLY A 28 5.95 4.17 10.11
CA GLY A 28 5.17 2.95 10.38
C GLY A 28 4.35 2.43 9.20
N GLY A 29 4.64 2.89 7.97
CA GLY A 29 4.05 2.34 6.75
C GLY A 29 2.81 3.08 6.24
N LEU A 30 1.88 2.30 5.67
CA LEU A 30 0.71 2.81 4.93
C LEU A 30 -0.46 3.15 5.86
N PRO A 31 -1.28 4.17 5.55
CA PRO A 31 -2.46 4.49 6.35
C PRO A 31 -3.50 3.36 6.28
N GLN A 32 -3.93 2.86 7.43
CA GLN A 32 -5.00 1.85 7.54
C GLN A 32 -6.36 2.43 7.18
N GLY A 33 -7.24 1.58 6.63
CA GLY A 33 -8.61 1.96 6.25
C GLY A 33 -8.68 2.98 5.13
N ARG A 34 -7.60 3.15 4.34
CA ARG A 34 -7.50 4.11 3.23
C ARG A 34 -6.88 3.48 2.00
N THR A 35 -7.27 4.00 0.84
CA THR A 35 -6.66 3.63 -0.44
C THR A 35 -5.31 4.33 -0.60
N THR A 36 -4.29 3.56 -0.98
CA THR A 36 -2.94 4.06 -1.31
C THR A 36 -2.67 3.80 -2.79
N LEU A 37 -2.27 4.83 -3.55
CA LEU A 37 -1.82 4.69 -4.93
C LEU A 37 -0.29 4.60 -4.99
N LEU A 38 0.23 3.52 -5.54
CA LEU A 38 1.67 3.35 -5.81
C LEU A 38 1.95 3.52 -7.30
N ALA A 39 2.60 4.63 -7.67
CA ALA A 39 2.93 4.97 -9.05
C ALA A 39 4.46 4.97 -9.28
N GLY A 40 4.89 4.66 -10.50
CA GLY A 40 6.30 4.63 -10.90
C GLY A 40 6.51 4.01 -12.27
N GLY A 41 7.67 4.25 -12.89
CA GLY A 41 8.01 3.72 -14.21
C GLY A 41 8.10 2.18 -14.27
N PRO A 42 8.23 1.58 -15.47
CA PRO A 42 8.51 0.15 -15.61
C PRO A 42 9.74 -0.26 -14.78
N GLY A 43 9.70 -1.44 -14.16
CA GLY A 43 10.82 -1.94 -13.33
C GLY A 43 10.97 -1.27 -11.96
N SER A 44 10.15 -0.29 -11.58
CA SER A 44 10.26 0.43 -10.28
C SER A 44 9.86 -0.39 -9.04
N GLY A 45 9.61 -1.69 -9.18
CA GLY A 45 9.30 -2.57 -8.04
C GLY A 45 7.87 -2.50 -7.47
N LYS A 46 6.90 -1.89 -8.15
CA LYS A 46 5.51 -1.76 -7.64
C LYS A 46 4.85 -3.09 -7.25
N ALA A 47 5.02 -4.10 -8.11
CA ALA A 47 4.50 -5.44 -7.86
C ALA A 47 5.20 -6.09 -6.65
N ILE A 48 6.52 -5.95 -6.56
CA ILE A 48 7.32 -6.45 -5.42
C ILE A 48 6.89 -5.75 -4.12
N PHE A 49 6.67 -4.45 -4.15
CA PHE A 49 6.16 -3.69 -3.00
C PHE A 49 4.81 -4.23 -2.53
N GLY A 50 3.85 -4.40 -3.45
CA GLY A 50 2.53 -4.94 -3.11
C GLY A 50 2.59 -6.36 -2.55
N LEU A 51 3.45 -7.21 -3.11
CA LEU A 51 3.66 -8.58 -2.61
C LEU A 51 4.33 -8.59 -1.22
N GLN A 52 5.33 -7.74 -0.98
CA GLN A 52 5.96 -7.60 0.34
C GLN A 52 4.95 -7.17 1.40
N PHE A 53 4.11 -6.18 1.09
CA PHE A 53 3.04 -5.74 1.97
C PHE A 53 2.08 -6.90 2.31
N LEU A 54 1.62 -7.64 1.29
CA LEU A 54 0.71 -8.78 1.48
C LEU A 54 1.33 -9.93 2.27
N VAL A 55 2.57 -10.31 1.96
CA VAL A 55 3.29 -11.38 2.68
C VAL A 55 3.52 -10.97 4.13
N THR A 56 3.86 -9.71 4.39
CA THR A 56 4.05 -9.17 5.74
C THR A 56 2.74 -9.24 6.53
N GLY A 57 1.63 -8.76 5.94
CA GLY A 57 0.30 -8.85 6.55
C GLY A 57 -0.08 -10.28 6.89
N ALA A 58 0.09 -11.21 5.95
CA ALA A 58 -0.25 -12.62 6.14
C ALA A 58 0.62 -13.32 7.20
N ARG A 59 1.94 -13.07 7.21
CA ARG A 59 2.89 -13.78 8.09
C ARG A 59 2.98 -13.20 9.50
N HIS A 60 2.88 -11.88 9.64
CA HIS A 60 3.21 -11.19 10.88
C HIS A 60 1.99 -10.57 11.57
N HIS A 61 0.91 -10.33 10.82
CA HIS A 61 -0.27 -9.63 11.34
C HIS A 61 -1.57 -10.43 11.22
N GLY A 62 -1.54 -11.61 10.57
CA GLY A 62 -2.74 -12.43 10.36
C GLY A 62 -3.77 -11.75 9.45
N GLU A 63 -3.33 -10.80 8.62
CA GLU A 63 -4.20 -10.02 7.75
C GLU A 63 -4.42 -10.74 6.41
N PRO A 64 -5.69 -10.96 6.00
CA PRO A 64 -5.99 -11.52 4.69
C PRO A 64 -5.71 -10.48 3.59
N GLY A 65 -5.33 -10.96 2.41
CA GLY A 65 -5.04 -10.07 1.29
C GLY A 65 -5.17 -10.74 -0.07
N MET A 66 -5.47 -9.92 -1.09
CA MET A 66 -5.60 -10.35 -2.49
C MET A 66 -4.64 -9.53 -3.35
N HIS A 67 -3.92 -10.22 -4.23
CA HIS A 67 -3.15 -9.58 -5.30
C HIS A 67 -3.83 -9.87 -6.63
N TRP A 68 -4.12 -8.83 -7.40
CA TRP A 68 -4.50 -8.96 -8.80
C TRP A 68 -3.46 -8.25 -9.66
N HIS A 69 -2.91 -9.01 -10.60
CA HIS A 69 -2.13 -8.48 -11.70
C HIS A 69 -2.75 -8.92 -13.01
N TRP A 70 -2.92 -7.99 -13.94
CA TRP A 70 -3.33 -8.30 -15.31
C TRP A 70 -2.07 -8.44 -16.17
N LEU A 71 -1.96 -9.57 -16.86
CA LEU A 71 -0.94 -9.79 -17.88
C LEU A 71 -1.61 -9.69 -19.23
N ASP A 72 -1.05 -8.86 -20.10
CA ASP A 72 -1.46 -8.85 -21.49
C ASP A 72 -1.06 -10.18 -22.14
N HIS A 73 -2.05 -10.91 -22.63
CA HIS A 73 -1.80 -11.99 -23.56
C HIS A 73 -1.80 -11.37 -24.94
N GLY A 74 -0.59 -11.08 -25.44
CA GLY A 74 -0.40 -10.53 -26.78
C GLY A 74 -1.27 -11.28 -27.78
N GLY A 75 -2.11 -10.52 -28.48
CA GLY A 75 -3.00 -11.07 -29.50
C GLY A 75 -2.21 -11.90 -30.49
N GLN A 76 -2.40 -13.21 -30.46
CA GLN A 76 -1.97 -14.09 -31.52
C GLN A 76 -2.82 -13.73 -32.74
N ASN A 77 -2.26 -12.87 -33.60
CA ASN A 77 -2.83 -12.58 -34.91
C ASN A 77 -2.78 -13.89 -35.72
N ARG A 78 -3.92 -14.59 -35.79
CA ARG A 78 -4.20 -15.67 -36.73
C ARG A 78 -5.46 -15.32 -37.51
#